data_AF-A0A8T1W3T1-F1
#
_entry.id   AF-A0A8T1W3T1-F1
#
_cell.length_a   1.000
_cell.length_b   1.000
_cell.length_c   1.000
_cell.angle_alpha   90.00
_cell.angle_beta   90.00
_cell.angle_gamma   90.00
#
_symmetry.space_group_name_H-M   'P 1'
#
loop_
_entity.id
_entity.type
_entity.pdbx_description
1 polymer ?
#
loop_
_entity_poly.entity_id
_entity_poly.type
_entity_poly.pdbx_seq_one_letter_code
_entity_poly.pdbx_strand_id
1 'polypeptide(L)'
;MNSPYHQLPTFTNTTQDLSAEFYRNTAEFDAAIRGSFLSEARRCRYPSKRCEHPRAIKRNGEMHRFCDAHRNKANLNQRRLEARRKQEQMAESPLPRLNSPLNYDLEPRAFVKLENQHPWPDAREPTPPLHTVLAQDELKFLWELLS
;
A
#
# COMPACT_ATOMS: atom_id res chain seq x y z
N MET A 1 -32.37 -59.39 -60.27
CA MET A 1 -32.88 -58.01 -60.32
C MET A 1 -32.29 -57.26 -59.15
N ASN A 2 -31.14 -56.62 -59.34
CA ASN A 2 -30.42 -55.89 -58.30
C ASN A 2 -30.93 -54.44 -58.29
N SER A 3 -31.45 -53.98 -57.16
CA SER A 3 -31.90 -52.59 -56.95
C SER A 3 -30.76 -51.78 -56.32
N PRO A 4 -30.25 -50.71 -56.96
CA PRO A 4 -29.17 -49.91 -56.41
C PRO A 4 -29.76 -48.71 -55.66
N TYR A 5 -30.12 -48.90 -54.40
CA TYR A 5 -30.32 -47.74 -53.53
C TYR A 5 -28.95 -47.22 -53.10
N HIS A 6 -28.50 -46.14 -53.73
CA HIS A 6 -27.39 -45.33 -53.26
C HIS A 6 -27.73 -44.78 -51.86
N GLN A 7 -26.96 -45.20 -50.86
CA GLN A 7 -27.01 -44.63 -49.51
C GLN A 7 -26.43 -43.21 -49.57
N LEU A 8 -27.26 -42.21 -49.27
CA LEU A 8 -26.80 -40.85 -49.02
C LEU A 8 -26.09 -40.82 -47.65
N PRO A 9 -25.01 -40.04 -47.50
CA PRO A 9 -24.31 -39.95 -46.22
C PRO A 9 -25.22 -39.31 -45.18
N THR A 10 -25.47 -40.03 -44.08
CA THR A 10 -26.13 -39.49 -42.91
C THR A 10 -25.18 -38.50 -42.24
N PHE A 11 -25.38 -37.21 -42.48
CA PHE A 11 -24.72 -36.18 -41.68
C PHE A 11 -25.29 -36.24 -40.27
N THR A 12 -24.57 -36.86 -39.34
CA THR A 12 -24.87 -36.76 -37.92
C THR A 12 -24.72 -35.30 -37.53
N ASN A 13 -25.79 -34.69 -37.01
CA ASN A 13 -25.79 -33.32 -36.49
C ASN A 13 -24.81 -33.21 -35.31
N THR A 14 -23.54 -32.95 -35.58
CA THR A 14 -22.50 -32.57 -34.61
C THR A 14 -22.60 -31.06 -34.34
N THR A 15 -23.79 -30.60 -33.97
CA THR A 15 -24.07 -29.17 -33.72
C THR A 15 -24.16 -28.86 -32.23
N GLN A 16 -24.42 -29.89 -31.40
CA GLN A 16 -24.56 -29.71 -29.95
C GLN A 16 -23.21 -29.55 -29.24
N ASP A 17 -22.17 -30.30 -29.64
CA ASP A 17 -20.85 -30.23 -29.00
C ASP A 17 -20.08 -28.93 -29.30
N LEU A 18 -20.24 -28.35 -30.49
CA LEU A 18 -19.60 -27.09 -30.86
C LEU A 18 -20.07 -25.93 -29.98
N SER A 19 -21.34 -25.96 -29.55
CA SER A 19 -21.89 -24.92 -28.66
C SER A 19 -21.27 -25.00 -27.27
N ALA A 20 -21.15 -26.21 -26.70
CA ALA A 20 -20.57 -26.43 -25.37
C ALA A 20 -19.08 -26.07 -25.32
N GLU A 21 -18.31 -26.43 -26.35
CA GLU A 21 -16.90 -26.05 -26.47
C GLU A 21 -16.72 -24.53 -26.61
N PHE A 22 -17.57 -23.89 -27.41
CA PHE A 22 -17.55 -22.44 -27.56
C PHE A 22 -17.77 -21.72 -26.22
N TYR A 23 -18.76 -22.15 -25.41
CA TYR A 23 -18.99 -21.56 -24.09
C TYR A 23 -17.88 -21.87 -23.07
N ARG A 24 -17.21 -23.03 -23.16
CA ARG A 24 -16.03 -23.31 -22.32
C ARG A 24 -14.86 -22.38 -22.68
N ASN A 25 -14.59 -22.22 -23.98
CA ASN A 25 -13.50 -21.36 -24.46
C ASN A 25 -13.71 -19.89 -24.10
N THR A 26 -14.94 -19.37 -24.16
CA THR A 26 -15.24 -18.00 -23.74
C THR A 26 -15.07 -17.82 -22.23
N ALA A 27 -15.50 -18.79 -21.42
CA ALA A 27 -15.32 -18.73 -19.97
C ALA A 27 -13.84 -18.74 -19.56
N GLU A 28 -13.01 -19.56 -20.21
CA GLU A 28 -11.56 -19.61 -20.01
C GLU A 28 -10.89 -18.31 -20.42
N PHE A 29 -11.25 -17.76 -21.59
CA PHE A 29 -10.75 -16.48 -22.07
C PHE A 29 -11.12 -15.34 -21.11
N ASP A 30 -12.38 -15.27 -20.67
CA ASP A 30 -12.84 -14.28 -19.71
C ASP A 30 -12.11 -14.41 -18.36
N ALA A 31 -11.83 -15.63 -17.92
CA ALA A 31 -11.03 -15.88 -16.72
C ALA A 31 -9.59 -15.36 -16.88
N ALA A 32 -8.97 -15.56 -18.04
CA ALA A 32 -7.63 -15.06 -18.34
C ALA A 32 -7.57 -13.52 -18.39
N ILE A 33 -8.57 -12.89 -19.01
CA ILE A 33 -8.69 -11.42 -19.04
C ILE A 33 -8.89 -10.87 -17.62
N ARG A 34 -9.80 -11.46 -16.83
CA ARG A 34 -10.01 -11.09 -15.42
C ARG A 34 -8.72 -11.25 -14.60
N GLY A 35 -8.00 -12.35 -14.77
CA GLY A 35 -6.72 -12.60 -14.09
C GLY A 35 -5.66 -11.53 -14.42
N SER A 36 -5.57 -11.15 -15.69
CA SER A 36 -4.65 -10.11 -16.17
C SER A 36 -4.98 -8.73 -15.57
N PHE A 37 -6.26 -8.37 -15.54
CA PHE A 37 -6.70 -7.11 -14.96
C PHE A 37 -6.46 -7.06 -13.45
N LEU A 38 -6.71 -8.16 -12.72
CA LEU A 38 -6.44 -8.23 -11.29
C LEU A 38 -4.93 -8.12 -10.98
N SER A 39 -4.08 -8.71 -11.81
CA SER A 39 -2.63 -8.58 -11.70
C SER A 39 -2.18 -7.12 -11.85
N GLU A 40 -2.65 -6.44 -12.89
CA GLU A 40 -2.36 -5.00 -13.10
C GLU A 40 -2.97 -4.14 -11.98
N ALA A 41 -4.17 -4.51 -11.53
CA ALA A 41 -4.83 -3.86 -10.41
C ALA A 41 -4.15 -4.13 -9.08
N ARG A 42 -3.20 -5.04 -8.92
CA ARG A 42 -2.41 -5.22 -7.67
C ARG A 42 -1.01 -4.65 -7.75
N ARG A 43 -0.61 -4.17 -8.92
CA ARG A 43 0.72 -3.64 -9.21
C ARG A 43 0.95 -2.23 -8.67
N CYS A 44 2.19 -1.95 -8.28
CA CYS A 44 2.68 -0.62 -7.93
C CYS A 44 2.52 0.41 -9.06
N ARG A 45 1.93 1.56 -8.74
CA ARG A 45 1.65 2.65 -9.70
C ARG A 45 2.73 3.74 -9.70
N TYR A 46 4.01 3.35 -9.78
CA TYR A 46 5.12 4.30 -9.86
C TYR A 46 5.17 4.95 -11.25
N PRO A 47 5.23 6.30 -11.37
CA PRO A 47 4.96 6.98 -12.64
C PRO A 47 6.09 6.90 -13.67
N SER A 48 7.35 6.75 -13.25
CA SER A 48 8.50 6.84 -14.17
C SER A 48 8.80 5.51 -14.86
N LYS A 49 8.95 4.42 -14.11
CA LYS A 49 9.22 3.07 -14.65
C LYS A 49 8.13 2.10 -14.20
N ARG A 50 7.68 1.23 -15.10
CA ARG A 50 6.78 0.12 -14.78
C ARG A 50 7.41 -0.75 -13.69
N CYS A 51 6.69 -0.90 -12.58
CA CYS A 51 7.10 -1.71 -11.44
C CYS A 51 6.29 -3.00 -11.46
N GLU A 52 6.94 -4.16 -11.30
CA GLU A 52 6.27 -5.47 -11.21
C GLU A 52 5.85 -5.84 -9.78
N HIS A 53 6.32 -5.08 -8.77
CA HIS A 53 6.04 -5.37 -7.38
C HIS A 53 4.59 -5.06 -7.01
N PRO A 54 3.96 -5.88 -6.14
CA PRO A 54 2.62 -5.63 -5.66
C PRO A 54 2.57 -4.36 -4.79
N ARG A 55 1.39 -3.77 -4.67
CA ARG A 55 1.17 -2.64 -3.77
C ARG A 55 1.26 -3.09 -2.32
N ALA A 56 1.90 -2.26 -1.50
CA ALA A 56 1.97 -2.49 -0.07
C ALA A 56 0.57 -2.43 0.55
N ILE A 57 0.37 -3.11 1.68
CA ILE A 57 -0.90 -3.12 2.41
C ILE A 57 -0.75 -2.26 3.67
N LYS A 58 -1.70 -1.35 3.91
CA LYS A 58 -1.83 -0.60 5.17
C LYS A 58 -2.26 -1.55 6.29
N ARG A 59 -2.08 -1.16 7.55
CA ARG A 59 -2.58 -1.92 8.72
C ARG A 59 -4.10 -2.16 8.68
N ASN A 60 -4.86 -1.27 8.03
CA ASN A 60 -6.30 -1.40 7.84
C ASN A 60 -6.71 -2.32 6.67
N GLY A 61 -5.75 -2.96 5.98
CA GLY A 61 -6.01 -3.83 4.83
C GLY A 61 -6.13 -3.12 3.47
N GLU A 62 -6.14 -1.78 3.44
CA GLU A 62 -6.20 -1.02 2.20
C GLU A 62 -4.85 -1.03 1.48
N MET A 63 -4.87 -1.14 0.15
CA MET A 63 -3.64 -1.08 -0.64
C MET A 63 -3.12 0.36 -0.71
N HIS A 64 -1.83 0.54 -0.44
CA HIS A 64 -1.10 1.74 -0.84
C HIS A 64 -1.10 1.90 -2.35
N ARG A 65 -0.71 3.08 -2.86
CA ARG A 65 -0.48 3.33 -4.29
C ARG A 65 0.81 2.68 -4.82
N PHE A 66 1.79 2.48 -3.95
CA PHE A 66 3.13 2.00 -4.30
C PHE A 66 3.47 0.71 -3.56
N CYS A 67 4.46 -0.04 -4.07
CA CYS A 67 5.09 -1.13 -3.35
C CYS A 67 5.96 -0.61 -2.20
N ASP A 68 6.41 -1.50 -1.31
CA ASP A 68 7.25 -1.14 -0.16
C ASP A 68 8.56 -0.47 -0.57
N ALA A 69 9.22 -0.98 -1.61
CA ALA A 69 10.46 -0.40 -2.11
C ALA A 69 10.29 1.08 -2.53
N HIS A 70 9.21 1.40 -3.24
CA HIS A 70 8.94 2.79 -3.66
C HIS A 70 8.41 3.66 -2.52
N ARG A 71 7.64 3.11 -1.57
CA ARG A 71 7.26 3.85 -0.35
C ARG A 71 8.50 4.27 0.44
N ASN A 72 9.43 3.36 0.65
CA ASN A 72 10.65 3.63 1.42
C ASN A 72 11.52 4.67 0.72
N LYS A 73 11.64 4.60 -0.62
CA LYS A 73 12.33 5.62 -1.41
C LYS A 73 11.68 6.99 -1.31
N ALA A 74 10.35 7.06 -1.35
CA ALA A 74 9.61 8.32 -1.18
C ALA A 74 9.83 8.90 0.22
N ASN A 75 9.79 8.07 1.27
CA ASN A 75 10.05 8.50 2.65
C ASN A 75 11.49 9.00 2.83
N LEU A 76 12.47 8.35 2.20
CA LEU A 76 13.86 8.80 2.23
C LEU A 76 14.02 10.13 1.49
N ASN A 77 13.37 10.29 0.33
CA ASN A 77 13.40 11.55 -0.42
C ASN A 77 12.78 12.69 0.40
N GLN A 78 11.64 12.45 1.03
CA GLN A 78 10.96 13.41 1.90
C GLN A 78 11.89 13.85 3.04
N ARG A 79 12.51 12.90 3.74
CA ARG A 79 13.47 13.21 4.82
C ARG A 79 14.66 14.04 4.34
N ARG A 80 15.23 13.69 3.18
CA ARG A 80 16.33 14.47 2.58
C ARG A 80 15.91 15.88 2.21
N LEU A 81 14.71 16.04 1.64
CA LEU A 81 14.16 17.35 1.27
C LEU A 81 13.93 18.22 2.51
N GLU A 82 13.36 17.65 3.57
CA GLU A 82 13.15 18.35 4.84
C GLU A 82 14.47 18.73 5.52
N ALA A 83 15.46 17.84 5.53
CA ALA A 83 16.79 18.14 6.06
C ALA A 83 17.43 19.31 5.32
N ARG A 84 17.37 19.33 3.98
CA ARG A 84 17.89 20.45 3.18
C ARG A 84 17.16 21.75 3.49
N ARG A 85 15.82 21.72 3.57
CA ARG A 85 15.02 22.90 3.94
C ARG A 85 15.38 23.43 5.33
N LYS A 86 15.65 22.56 6.31
CA LYS A 86 16.10 22.97 7.65
C LYS A 86 17.48 23.63 7.61
N GLN A 87 18.41 23.09 6.84
CA GLN A 87 19.74 23.66 6.66
C GLN A 87 19.68 25.04 5.98
N GLU A 88 18.87 25.18 4.92
CA GLU A 88 18.62 26.45 4.23
C GLU A 88 18.02 27.49 5.21
N GLN A 89 17.04 27.11 6.05
CA GLN A 89 16.46 28.00 7.07
C GLN A 89 17.46 28.42 8.16
N MET A 90 18.34 27.52 8.57
CA MET A 90 19.40 27.81 9.56
C MET A 90 20.48 28.73 8.98
N ALA A 91 20.82 28.56 7.71
CA ALA A 91 21.80 29.42 7.02
C ALA A 91 21.25 30.84 6.78
N GLU A 92 19.95 30.99 6.58
CA GLU A 92 19.30 32.27 6.25
C GLU A 92 18.76 33.03 7.47
N SER A 93 18.90 32.51 8.70
CA SER A 93 18.47 33.22 9.91
C SER A 93 19.53 33.26 11.02
N PRO A 94 20.03 34.46 11.41
CA PRO A 94 20.78 34.62 12.65
C PRO A 94 19.93 34.55 13.92
N LEU A 95 18.58 34.41 13.85
CA LEU A 95 17.71 34.39 15.03
C LEU A 95 16.63 33.31 14.93
N PRO A 96 16.30 32.62 16.04
CA PRO A 96 15.30 31.56 16.02
C PRO A 96 13.92 32.17 15.77
N ARG A 97 13.26 31.76 14.68
CA ARG A 97 11.84 32.08 14.47
C ARG A 97 11.01 31.41 15.56
N LEU A 98 10.70 32.13 16.62
CA LEU A 98 9.53 31.88 17.46
C LEU A 98 8.26 32.20 16.65
N ASN A 99 7.89 31.30 15.74
CA ASN A 99 6.52 31.24 15.25
C ASN A 99 5.79 30.13 16.01
N SER A 100 5.66 30.34 17.33
CA SER A 100 4.58 29.75 18.11
C SER A 100 3.43 30.77 18.08
N PRO A 101 2.21 30.42 17.65
CA PRO A 101 1.06 31.27 17.90
C PRO A 101 0.75 31.17 19.39
N LEU A 102 1.49 31.92 20.22
CA LEU A 102 1.05 32.22 21.57
C LEU A 102 -0.13 33.19 21.46
N ASN A 103 -1.31 32.65 21.15
CA ASN A 103 -2.53 33.24 21.65
C ASN A 103 -2.88 32.50 22.96
N TYR A 104 -2.21 32.91 24.03
CA TYR A 104 -2.71 32.70 25.38
C TYR A 104 -3.11 34.08 25.88
N ASP A 105 -4.35 34.46 25.59
CA ASP A 105 -5.03 35.51 26.33
C ASP A 105 -4.91 35.19 27.82
N LEU A 106 -4.17 36.03 28.53
CA LEU A 106 -4.02 36.01 29.97
C LEU A 106 -5.35 36.42 30.61
N GLU A 107 -6.24 35.46 30.82
CA GLU A 107 -7.34 35.59 31.79
C GLU A 107 -7.10 34.59 32.95
N PRO A 108 -6.81 35.07 34.18
CA PRO A 108 -6.49 34.21 35.30
C PRO A 108 -7.78 33.62 35.89
N ARG A 109 -8.34 32.62 35.23
CA ARG A 109 -9.46 31.85 35.79
C ARG A 109 -8.89 30.78 36.72
N ALA A 110 -9.11 31.02 38.02
CA ALA A 110 -8.75 30.20 39.18
C ALA A 110 -8.53 28.70 38.88
N PHE A 111 -7.34 28.21 39.24
CA PHE A 111 -6.98 26.80 39.24
C PHE A 111 -7.87 26.06 40.25
N VAL A 112 -9.00 25.52 39.78
CA VAL A 112 -9.76 24.53 40.55
C VAL A 112 -8.97 23.24 40.50
N LYS A 113 -8.41 22.85 41.64
CA LYS A 113 -7.73 21.58 41.87
C LYS A 113 -8.72 20.43 41.67
N LEU A 114 -8.90 19.95 40.43
CA LEU A 114 -9.62 18.71 40.17
C LEU A 114 -8.66 17.54 40.34
N GLU A 115 -8.61 17.06 41.57
CA GLU A 115 -7.82 15.95 42.04
C GLU A 115 -8.31 14.62 41.43
N ASN A 116 -7.35 13.80 40.99
CA ASN A 116 -7.42 12.35 40.80
C ASN A 116 -8.64 11.77 40.06
N GLN A 117 -8.42 11.43 38.78
CA GLN A 117 -8.93 10.21 38.14
C GLN A 117 -8.16 9.94 36.84
N HIS A 118 -7.01 9.26 36.95
CA HIS A 118 -6.39 8.54 35.84
C HIS A 118 -7.00 7.13 35.80
N PRO A 119 -7.71 6.71 34.74
CA PRO A 119 -8.30 5.37 34.62
C PRO A 119 -7.39 4.32 33.98
N TRP A 120 -6.08 4.53 33.89
CA TRP A 120 -5.19 3.54 33.28
C TRP A 120 -4.64 2.60 34.36
N PRO A 121 -4.99 1.30 34.35
CA PRO A 121 -4.48 0.37 35.34
C PRO A 121 -2.97 0.19 35.16
N ASP A 122 -2.29 0.29 36.28
CA ASP A 122 -0.89 -0.03 36.47
C ASP A 122 -0.72 -1.55 36.30
N ALA A 123 -0.28 -1.97 35.12
CA ALA A 123 0.01 -3.38 34.83
C ALA A 123 1.34 -3.48 34.09
N ARG A 124 2.30 -3.94 34.88
CA ARG A 124 3.67 -4.36 34.60
C ARG A 124 3.74 -5.39 33.46
N GLU A 125 3.63 -4.94 32.22
CA GLU A 125 4.01 -5.74 31.04
C GLU A 125 5.50 -5.47 30.73
N PRO A 126 6.32 -6.50 30.45
CA PRO A 126 7.69 -6.27 30.02
C PRO A 126 7.66 -5.45 28.73
N THR A 127 8.16 -4.22 28.80
CA THR A 127 8.33 -3.36 27.62
C THR A 127 9.12 -4.17 26.59
N PRO A 128 8.57 -4.39 25.38
CA PRO A 128 9.32 -5.07 24.34
C PRO A 128 10.62 -4.29 24.10
N PRO A 129 11.74 -4.98 23.81
CA PRO A 129 13.01 -4.30 23.56
C PRO A 129 12.80 -3.22 22.49
N LEU A 130 13.40 -2.04 22.68
CA LEU A 130 13.24 -0.87 21.80
C LEU A 130 13.51 -1.16 20.31
N HIS A 131 14.20 -2.27 20.01
CA HIS A 131 14.43 -2.79 18.67
C HIS A 131 13.16 -3.33 17.97
N THR A 132 12.06 -3.55 18.69
CA THR A 132 10.75 -3.90 18.11
C THR A 132 9.87 -2.67 17.86
N VAL A 133 10.25 -1.52 18.41
CA VAL A 133 9.55 -0.23 18.22
C VAL A 133 9.93 0.41 16.89
N LEU A 134 11.11 0.06 16.36
CA LEU A 134 11.60 0.56 15.10
C LEU A 134 11.47 -0.50 14.00
N ALA A 135 10.90 -0.13 12.86
CA ALA A 135 10.81 -1.01 11.71
C ALA A 135 12.24 -1.34 11.19
N GLN A 136 12.43 -2.49 10.54
CA GLN A 136 13.77 -2.96 10.12
C GLN A 136 14.51 -1.96 9.22
N ASP A 137 13.78 -1.14 8.49
CA ASP A 137 14.30 -0.02 7.71
C ASP A 137 14.82 1.15 8.56
N GLU A 138 14.25 1.39 9.74
CA GLU A 138 14.74 2.38 10.70
C GLU A 138 16.06 1.94 11.35
N LEU A 139 16.19 0.64 11.64
CA LEU A 139 17.43 0.07 12.17
C LEU A 139 18.57 0.11 11.15
N LYS A 140 18.27 -0.21 9.88
CA LYS A 140 19.25 -0.10 8.80
C LYS A 140 19.74 1.34 8.61
N PHE A 141 18.83 2.30 8.71
CA PHE A 141 19.16 3.73 8.61
C PHE A 141 20.07 4.21 9.75
N LEU A 142 19.80 3.79 10.98
CA LEU A 142 20.66 4.13 12.13
C LEU A 142 22.06 3.52 12.01
N TRP A 143 22.15 2.30 11.49
CA TRP A 143 23.41 1.61 11.27
C TRP A 143 24.28 2.29 10.20
N GLU A 144 23.68 2.74 9.10
CA GLU A 144 24.37 3.50 8.03
C GLU A 144 24.84 4.90 8.47
N LEU A 145 24.28 5.46 9.55
CA LEU A 145 24.63 6.80 10.05
C LEU A 145 25.77 6.77 11.10
N LEU A 146 25.96 5.63 11.77
CA LEU A 146 26.95 5.45 12.85
C LEU A 146 28.22 4.71 12.40
N SER A 147 28.28 4.26 11.14
CA SER A 147 29.48 3.72 10.48
C SER A 147 30.13 4.79 9.62
#